data_AF-A0A5D4HC59-F1
#
_entry.id   AF-A0A5D4HC59-F1
#
_cell.length_a   1.000
_cell.length_b   1.000
_cell.length_c   1.000
_cell.angle_alpha   90.00
_cell.angle_beta   90.00
_cell.angle_gamma   90.00
#
_symmetry.space_group_name_H-M   'P 1'
#
loop_
_entity.id
_entity.type
_entity.pdbx_description
1 polymer ?
#
loop_
_entity_poly.entity_id
_entity_poly.type
_entity_poly.pdbx_seq_one_letter_code
_entity_poly.pdbx_strand_id
1 'polypeptide(L)'
;MKSTITYLCLLLLLYTSDSFAQYKQTVVNKAIMTQNAGSIVPLKRLDRHRIAVITPFSNKYVHFVNMVKRYADVESFDFNRYEEHTKYHNTIIIAGTKEDLRNDLLLMIQQSILHNKQVIVVRFENKPTTSSWLTGRLQGRFSELIYPEFNQEAQRYAAMSIFGGLAITQGQNKTEQTRLQYATESSCALDIEGMTKKIDAIAAEAIRERATPGLVVMAVKDGQVILDKAYGTHTYSSNVKTKTSDIFDLASVSKIAGTTPVVMHLQERGVIQLDSTMGCYLGQAKETNKKDIILRSVLLHEAGFIPYIPFYRNLKPGELVHKPDTAHQVRVADKAYLRNNYYRDVMWPQMLQSSVKPFGNYVYSDISMYVMKEIAERMTSKPMEEYVQELLYQPIGMKTAGYNPRQRFAKDQIVPTQNDTVFRKELLQGYVHDEGAAMAGGVAGHAGLFATANDLAIYSQLLLNRGDYGGIQYFRPETVDLFTSKQSLTSRRGLGFDRADPDKKKEYPSRLANESVFGHTGYTGTCIWVDPKNQLIYIFLSNRVHPQVSTKLLDLNIRSRIQDAIYEGI
;
A
#
# COMPACT_ATOMS: atom_id res chain seq x y z
N MET A 1 35.69 16.38 -53.79
CA MET A 1 36.45 15.70 -52.71
C MET A 1 35.72 15.89 -51.40
N LYS A 2 35.33 14.78 -50.74
CA LYS A 2 34.97 14.65 -49.31
C LYS A 2 33.71 15.42 -48.84
N SER A 3 32.82 14.90 -48.00
CA SER A 3 32.67 13.58 -47.37
C SER A 3 31.28 13.55 -46.72
N THR A 4 30.51 12.52 -47.02
CA THR A 4 29.28 12.14 -46.32
C THR A 4 29.64 11.59 -44.94
N ILE A 5 29.16 12.19 -43.85
CA ILE A 5 29.23 11.60 -42.50
C ILE A 5 27.83 11.08 -42.17
N THR A 6 27.66 9.78 -42.32
CA THR A 6 26.50 9.04 -41.83
C THR A 6 26.75 8.69 -40.37
N TYR A 7 25.94 9.24 -39.45
CA TYR A 7 25.95 8.82 -38.06
C TYR A 7 25.32 7.43 -37.96
N LEU A 8 26.17 6.44 -37.69
CA LEU A 8 25.78 5.08 -37.33
C LEU A 8 25.38 5.09 -35.84
N CYS A 9 24.09 5.17 -35.54
CA CYS A 9 23.58 4.88 -34.20
C CYS A 9 23.75 3.38 -33.93
N LEU A 10 24.81 3.01 -33.20
CA LEU A 10 24.93 1.69 -32.60
C LEU A 10 23.83 1.54 -31.53
N LEU A 11 22.77 0.82 -31.88
CA LEU A 11 21.85 0.20 -30.92
C LEU A 11 22.62 -0.91 -30.18
N LEU A 12 23.22 -0.57 -29.04
CA LEU A 12 23.58 -1.54 -28.02
C LEU A 12 22.28 -2.09 -27.42
N LEU A 13 21.76 -3.16 -28.02
CA LEU A 13 20.81 -4.07 -27.40
C LEU A 13 21.51 -4.76 -26.22
N LEU A 14 21.61 -4.06 -25.09
CA LEU A 14 21.81 -4.70 -23.81
C LEU A 14 20.53 -5.51 -23.55
N TYR A 15 20.61 -6.82 -23.72
CA TYR A 15 19.66 -7.76 -23.13
C TYR A 15 19.76 -7.61 -21.60
N THR A 16 19.09 -6.61 -21.04
CA THR A 16 18.72 -6.66 -19.63
C THR A 16 17.71 -7.79 -19.52
N SER A 17 18.05 -8.85 -18.79
CA SER A 17 17.08 -9.84 -18.37
C SER A 17 16.00 -9.11 -17.59
N ASP A 18 14.88 -8.81 -18.24
CA ASP A 18 13.72 -8.19 -17.60
C ASP A 18 13.22 -9.14 -16.52
N SER A 19 13.63 -8.90 -15.28
CA SER A 19 13.25 -9.72 -14.13
C SER A 19 11.80 -9.38 -13.77
N PHE A 20 10.85 -10.09 -14.40
CA PHE A 20 9.48 -10.15 -13.89
C PHE A 20 9.49 -10.65 -12.46
N ALA A 21 8.50 -10.21 -11.69
CA ALA A 21 8.34 -10.76 -10.38
C ALA A 21 8.07 -12.27 -10.46
N GLN A 22 8.88 -13.06 -9.76
CA GLN A 22 8.72 -14.51 -9.77
C GLN A 22 7.89 -14.90 -8.56
N TYR A 23 6.59 -15.08 -8.76
CA TYR A 23 5.78 -15.81 -7.79
C TYR A 23 6.29 -17.24 -7.72
N LYS A 24 6.87 -17.61 -6.59
CA LYS A 24 7.36 -18.97 -6.37
C LYS A 24 6.63 -19.56 -5.20
N GLN A 25 5.47 -20.18 -5.40
CA GLN A 25 4.74 -20.84 -4.30
C GLN A 25 5.66 -21.82 -3.52
N THR A 26 5.77 -21.65 -2.20
CA THR A 26 6.64 -22.48 -1.33
C THR A 26 5.92 -23.59 -0.61
N VAL A 27 4.59 -23.51 -0.52
CA VAL A 27 3.77 -24.52 0.16
C VAL A 27 3.03 -25.37 -0.84
N VAL A 28 2.88 -26.66 -0.53
CA VAL A 28 2.06 -27.56 -1.33
C VAL A 28 0.59 -27.29 -1.02
N ASN A 29 -0.11 -26.64 -1.95
CA ASN A 29 -1.55 -26.41 -1.81
C ASN A 29 -2.32 -27.70 -2.12
N LYS A 30 -3.04 -28.23 -1.13
CA LYS A 30 -3.85 -29.45 -1.26
C LYS A 30 -5.27 -29.17 -1.72
N ALA A 31 -5.64 -27.90 -1.91
CA ALA A 31 -6.97 -27.53 -2.36
C ALA A 31 -7.26 -28.08 -3.77
N ILE A 32 -8.49 -28.51 -4.00
CA ILE A 32 -8.98 -29.07 -5.26
C ILE A 32 -10.17 -28.24 -5.70
N MET A 33 -10.10 -27.68 -6.91
CA MET A 33 -11.22 -26.96 -7.50
C MET A 33 -12.08 -27.92 -8.31
N THR A 34 -13.26 -28.25 -7.80
CA THR A 34 -14.22 -29.14 -8.47
C THR A 34 -15.01 -28.37 -9.54
N GLN A 35 -15.36 -27.12 -9.27
CA GLN A 35 -16.09 -26.26 -10.20
C GLN A 35 -15.64 -24.80 -10.04
N ASN A 36 -15.35 -24.10 -11.14
CA ASN A 36 -15.01 -22.68 -11.12
C ASN A 36 -15.91 -21.90 -12.08
N ALA A 37 -17.18 -21.70 -11.68
CA ALA A 37 -18.14 -21.01 -12.51
C ALA A 37 -17.67 -19.59 -12.85
N GLY A 38 -17.64 -19.29 -14.16
CA GLY A 38 -17.19 -17.98 -14.67
C GLY A 38 -15.72 -17.66 -14.38
N SER A 39 -14.90 -18.67 -14.01
CA SER A 39 -13.50 -18.50 -13.65
C SER A 39 -13.28 -17.43 -12.55
N ILE A 40 -14.22 -17.35 -11.61
CA ILE A 40 -14.24 -16.33 -10.55
C ILE A 40 -13.12 -16.48 -9.53
N VAL A 41 -12.60 -17.70 -9.32
CA VAL A 41 -11.43 -17.94 -8.47
C VAL A 41 -10.18 -18.05 -9.34
N PRO A 42 -9.12 -17.27 -9.09
CA PRO A 42 -9.00 -16.28 -8.02
C PRO A 42 -9.82 -15.00 -8.27
N LEU A 43 -10.34 -14.41 -7.19
CA LEU A 43 -11.12 -13.17 -7.25
C LEU A 43 -10.25 -12.00 -7.75
N LYS A 44 -10.72 -11.38 -8.84
CA LYS A 44 -10.13 -10.20 -9.48
C LYS A 44 -10.98 -8.96 -9.17
N ARG A 45 -10.42 -7.75 -9.32
CA ARG A 45 -11.17 -6.48 -9.19
C ARG A 45 -12.03 -6.40 -7.92
N LEU A 46 -11.37 -6.39 -6.75
CA LEU A 46 -12.04 -6.48 -5.45
C LEU A 46 -13.04 -5.34 -5.22
N ASP A 47 -12.87 -4.20 -5.90
CA ASP A 47 -13.81 -3.08 -5.95
C ASP A 47 -15.21 -3.46 -6.47
N ARG A 48 -15.33 -4.54 -7.25
CA ARG A 48 -16.60 -5.01 -7.82
C ARG A 48 -17.36 -5.97 -6.90
N HIS A 49 -16.77 -6.35 -5.77
CA HIS A 49 -17.32 -7.37 -4.89
C HIS A 49 -17.73 -6.77 -3.55
N ARG A 50 -19.02 -6.86 -3.23
CA ARG A 50 -19.51 -6.74 -1.85
C ARG A 50 -19.58 -8.16 -1.30
N ILE A 51 -18.59 -8.52 -0.47
CA ILE A 51 -18.34 -9.90 -0.06
C ILE A 51 -18.91 -10.18 1.33
N ALA A 52 -19.84 -11.14 1.41
CA ALA A 52 -20.26 -11.76 2.66
C ALA A 52 -19.53 -13.10 2.86
N VAL A 53 -18.94 -13.30 4.04
CA VAL A 53 -18.31 -14.56 4.45
C VAL A 53 -19.19 -15.25 5.48
N ILE A 54 -19.77 -16.37 5.09
CA ILE A 54 -20.75 -17.11 5.88
C ILE A 54 -20.09 -18.40 6.39
N THR A 55 -20.05 -18.58 7.72
CA THR A 55 -19.43 -19.76 8.36
C THR A 55 -20.29 -20.27 9.53
N PRO A 56 -20.23 -21.57 9.87
CA PRO A 56 -20.92 -22.13 11.02
C PRO A 56 -20.14 -21.79 12.27
N PHE A 57 -20.70 -20.94 13.14
CA PHE A 57 -20.06 -20.43 14.37
C PHE A 57 -18.67 -19.81 14.10
N SER A 58 -18.60 -18.49 14.00
CA SER A 58 -17.40 -17.73 13.57
C SER A 58 -16.08 -18.15 14.22
N ASN A 59 -16.09 -18.59 15.49
CA ASN A 59 -14.89 -19.05 16.19
C ASN A 59 -14.25 -20.31 15.59
N LYS A 60 -15.05 -21.26 15.07
CA LYS A 60 -14.54 -22.50 14.44
C LYS A 60 -13.76 -22.21 13.15
N TYR A 61 -14.11 -21.12 12.46
CA TYR A 61 -13.55 -20.69 11.17
C TYR A 61 -12.74 -19.40 11.26
N VAL A 62 -12.29 -19.02 12.46
CA VAL A 62 -11.62 -17.73 12.70
C VAL A 62 -10.38 -17.54 11.83
N HIS A 63 -9.62 -18.60 11.55
CA HIS A 63 -8.42 -18.52 10.72
C HIS A 63 -8.76 -18.32 9.24
N PHE A 64 -9.84 -18.92 8.75
CA PHE A 64 -10.37 -18.67 7.41
C PHE A 64 -10.83 -17.22 7.28
N VAL A 65 -11.69 -16.76 8.19
CA VAL A 65 -12.24 -15.39 8.18
C VAL A 65 -11.14 -14.34 8.30
N ASN A 66 -10.18 -14.51 9.20
CA ASN A 66 -9.05 -13.59 9.34
C ASN A 66 -8.18 -13.53 8.09
N MET A 67 -7.97 -14.66 7.40
CA MET A 67 -7.21 -14.69 6.16
C MET A 67 -7.99 -14.04 5.00
N VAL A 68 -9.30 -14.29 4.87
CA VAL A 68 -10.14 -13.59 3.88
C VAL A 68 -10.11 -12.09 4.11
N LYS A 69 -10.27 -11.65 5.37
CA LYS A 69 -10.15 -10.25 5.77
C LYS A 69 -8.78 -9.66 5.46
N ARG A 70 -7.74 -10.45 5.24
CA ARG A 70 -6.42 -9.94 4.86
C ARG A 70 -6.36 -9.49 3.40
N TYR A 71 -7.17 -10.09 2.51
CA TYR A 71 -7.20 -9.76 1.08
C TYR A 71 -8.26 -8.73 0.70
N ALA A 72 -9.45 -8.81 1.29
CA ALA A 72 -10.61 -8.02 0.85
C ALA A 72 -11.39 -7.46 2.03
N ASP A 73 -12.14 -6.39 1.76
CA ASP A 73 -13.10 -5.86 2.71
C ASP A 73 -14.33 -6.77 2.70
N VAL A 74 -14.61 -7.38 3.86
CA VAL A 74 -15.64 -8.42 3.97
C VAL A 74 -16.41 -8.27 5.26
N GLU A 75 -17.71 -8.54 5.17
CA GLU A 75 -18.55 -8.73 6.34
C GLU A 75 -18.67 -10.23 6.61
N SER A 76 -18.62 -10.64 7.89
CA SER A 76 -18.66 -12.07 8.25
C SER A 76 -19.80 -12.34 9.21
N PHE A 77 -20.56 -13.40 8.92
CA PHE A 77 -21.79 -13.76 9.62
C PHE A 77 -21.86 -15.26 9.90
N ASP A 78 -22.66 -15.61 10.91
CA ASP A 78 -23.03 -17.00 11.16
C ASP A 78 -24.18 -17.42 10.23
N PHE A 79 -24.38 -18.73 10.09
CA PHE A 79 -25.39 -19.30 9.22
C PHE A 79 -26.82 -18.86 9.54
N ASN A 80 -27.14 -18.61 10.82
CA ASN A 80 -28.47 -18.17 11.22
C ASN A 80 -28.81 -16.76 10.72
N ARG A 81 -27.80 -15.99 10.32
CA ARG A 81 -27.91 -14.61 9.83
C ARG A 81 -27.77 -14.52 8.31
N TYR A 82 -27.79 -15.64 7.60
CA TYR A 82 -27.58 -15.68 6.15
C TYR A 82 -28.54 -14.76 5.38
N GLU A 83 -29.85 -14.92 5.57
CA GLU A 83 -30.85 -14.19 4.75
C GLU A 83 -30.78 -12.67 4.94
N GLU A 84 -30.78 -12.21 6.19
CA GLU A 84 -30.78 -10.79 6.52
C GLU A 84 -29.52 -10.08 5.99
N HIS A 85 -28.37 -10.75 6.07
CA HIS A 85 -27.08 -10.12 5.82
C HIS A 85 -26.53 -10.35 4.42
N THR A 86 -26.97 -11.37 3.68
CA THR A 86 -26.49 -11.59 2.30
C THR A 86 -27.29 -10.79 1.25
N LYS A 87 -28.40 -10.14 1.64
CA LYS A 87 -29.30 -9.40 0.74
C LYS A 87 -28.57 -8.39 -0.17
N TYR A 88 -27.71 -7.55 0.40
CA TYR A 88 -27.01 -6.47 -0.31
C TYR A 88 -25.60 -6.84 -0.81
N HIS A 89 -25.20 -8.10 -0.62
CA HIS A 89 -23.93 -8.64 -1.08
C HIS A 89 -24.11 -9.27 -2.47
N ASN A 90 -23.17 -9.02 -3.38
CA ASN A 90 -23.18 -9.63 -4.72
C ASN A 90 -22.28 -10.88 -4.79
N THR A 91 -21.41 -11.08 -3.80
CA THR A 91 -20.48 -12.20 -3.70
C THR A 91 -20.63 -12.82 -2.32
N ILE A 92 -20.86 -14.13 -2.26
CA ILE A 92 -21.03 -14.88 -1.02
C ILE A 92 -19.99 -16.00 -0.99
N ILE A 93 -19.14 -15.97 0.03
CA ILE A 93 -18.17 -17.03 0.32
C ILE A 93 -18.73 -17.83 1.49
N ILE A 94 -19.00 -19.11 1.28
CA ILE A 94 -19.46 -20.03 2.33
C ILE A 94 -18.34 -21.00 2.64
N ALA A 95 -18.03 -21.23 3.91
CA ALA A 95 -17.05 -22.23 4.31
C ALA A 95 -17.62 -23.18 5.37
N GLY A 96 -17.47 -24.50 5.20
CA GLY A 96 -18.08 -25.50 6.09
C GLY A 96 -17.58 -26.93 5.86
N THR A 97 -17.79 -27.82 6.83
CA THR A 97 -17.70 -29.29 6.61
C THR A 97 -19.01 -29.83 6.04
N LYS A 98 -19.04 -31.12 5.68
CA LYS A 98 -20.27 -31.78 5.22
C LYS A 98 -21.40 -31.70 6.25
N GLU A 99 -21.08 -31.83 7.54
CA GLU A 99 -22.03 -31.76 8.65
C GLU A 99 -22.54 -30.33 8.86
N ASP A 100 -21.70 -29.34 8.58
CA ASP A 100 -22.06 -27.93 8.71
C ASP A 100 -23.00 -27.47 7.56
N LEU A 101 -22.82 -28.01 6.34
CA LEU A 101 -23.60 -27.67 5.14
C LEU A 101 -24.96 -28.40 5.10
N ARG A 102 -25.80 -28.13 6.09
CA ARG A 102 -27.15 -28.70 6.26
C ARG A 102 -28.11 -28.32 5.11
N ASN A 103 -29.18 -29.11 4.94
CA ASN A 103 -30.15 -28.93 3.84
C ASN A 103 -30.82 -27.54 3.81
N ASP A 104 -31.14 -26.96 4.97
CA ASP A 104 -31.71 -25.61 5.08
C ASP A 104 -30.77 -24.55 4.50
N LEU A 105 -29.46 -24.66 4.78
CA LEU A 105 -28.46 -23.76 4.21
C LEU A 105 -28.30 -23.95 2.71
N LEU A 106 -28.37 -25.18 2.21
CA LEU A 106 -28.28 -25.44 0.77
C LEU A 106 -29.43 -24.77 0.00
N LEU A 107 -30.63 -24.71 0.57
CA LEU A 107 -31.75 -23.97 -0.02
C LEU A 107 -31.47 -22.46 -0.07
N MET A 108 -30.92 -21.88 0.99
CA MET A 108 -30.52 -20.47 1.01
C MET A 108 -29.41 -20.17 -0.02
N ILE A 109 -28.42 -21.06 -0.14
CA ILE A 109 -27.37 -20.96 -1.16
C ILE A 109 -27.98 -21.02 -2.57
N GLN A 110 -28.92 -21.94 -2.81
CA GLN A 110 -29.60 -22.05 -4.09
C GLN A 110 -30.39 -20.77 -4.43
N GLN A 111 -31.08 -20.17 -3.47
CA GLN A 111 -31.75 -18.89 -3.66
C GLN A 111 -30.77 -17.78 -4.05
N SER A 112 -29.61 -17.70 -3.41
CA SER A 112 -28.56 -16.74 -3.79
C SER A 112 -28.08 -16.92 -5.23
N ILE A 113 -27.92 -18.17 -5.68
CA ILE A 113 -27.56 -18.50 -7.07
C ILE A 113 -28.66 -18.04 -8.03
N LEU A 114 -29.93 -18.32 -7.71
CA LEU A 114 -31.08 -17.90 -8.52
C LEU A 114 -31.22 -16.38 -8.61
N HIS A 115 -30.76 -15.64 -7.60
CA HIS A 115 -30.67 -14.18 -7.59
C HIS A 115 -29.40 -13.62 -8.27
N ASN A 116 -28.70 -14.43 -9.08
CA ASN A 116 -27.49 -14.06 -9.81
C ASN A 116 -26.33 -13.57 -8.92
N LYS A 117 -26.28 -14.00 -7.66
CA LYS A 117 -25.14 -13.73 -6.79
C LYS A 117 -23.99 -14.69 -7.14
N GLN A 118 -22.77 -14.20 -7.00
CA GLN A 118 -21.58 -15.02 -7.14
C GLN A 118 -21.37 -15.83 -5.87
N VAL A 119 -21.46 -17.16 -5.96
CA VAL A 119 -21.35 -18.06 -4.81
C VAL A 119 -20.08 -18.89 -4.92
N ILE A 120 -19.25 -18.82 -3.87
CA ILE A 120 -18.05 -19.63 -3.70
C ILE A 120 -18.23 -20.48 -2.45
N VAL A 121 -18.23 -21.80 -2.60
CA VAL A 121 -18.33 -22.76 -1.48
C VAL A 121 -16.96 -23.38 -1.22
N VAL A 122 -16.49 -23.29 0.02
CA VAL A 122 -15.28 -23.95 0.50
C VAL A 122 -15.68 -25.09 1.42
N ARG A 123 -15.33 -26.30 1.03
CA ARG A 123 -15.55 -27.50 1.82
C ARG A 123 -14.27 -27.97 2.47
N PHE A 124 -14.35 -28.24 3.76
CA PHE A 124 -13.30 -28.95 4.47
C PHE A 124 -13.74 -30.38 4.74
N GLU A 125 -12.88 -31.33 4.41
CA GLU A 125 -13.16 -32.75 4.57
C GLU A 125 -12.03 -33.47 5.26
N ASN A 126 -12.33 -34.48 6.07
CA ASN A 126 -11.30 -35.32 6.69
C ASN A 126 -10.96 -36.56 5.84
N LYS A 127 -11.42 -36.62 4.58
CA LYS A 127 -11.15 -37.69 3.62
C LYS A 127 -10.91 -37.11 2.22
N PRO A 128 -10.00 -37.69 1.43
CA PRO A 128 -9.77 -37.24 0.07
C PRO A 128 -10.96 -37.66 -0.81
N THR A 129 -11.93 -36.77 -0.97
CA THR A 129 -12.95 -36.90 -2.01
C THR A 129 -12.74 -35.83 -3.07
N THR A 130 -12.88 -36.22 -4.33
CA THR A 130 -12.78 -35.33 -5.49
C THR A 130 -14.13 -35.06 -6.13
N SER A 131 -15.20 -35.69 -5.62
CA SER A 131 -16.55 -35.59 -6.16
C SER A 131 -17.41 -34.62 -5.35
N SER A 132 -18.12 -33.76 -6.09
CA SER A 132 -19.04 -32.80 -5.52
C SER A 132 -20.43 -33.41 -5.34
N TRP A 133 -20.84 -33.68 -4.09
CA TRP A 133 -22.25 -33.97 -3.79
C TRP A 133 -23.14 -32.71 -3.88
N LEU A 134 -22.55 -31.51 -3.96
CA LEU A 134 -23.28 -30.26 -4.14
C LEU A 134 -23.76 -30.06 -5.57
N THR A 135 -23.01 -30.52 -6.57
CA THR A 135 -23.37 -30.34 -7.99
C THR A 135 -24.75 -30.93 -8.32
N GLY A 136 -25.12 -32.05 -7.71
CA GLY A 136 -26.46 -32.64 -7.88
C GLY A 136 -27.58 -31.94 -7.11
N ARG A 137 -27.26 -31.09 -6.13
CA ARG A 137 -28.21 -30.43 -5.23
C ARG A 137 -28.38 -28.93 -5.52
N LEU A 138 -27.28 -28.26 -5.85
CA LEU A 138 -27.24 -26.85 -6.23
C LEU A 138 -27.26 -26.77 -7.75
N GLN A 139 -28.45 -26.56 -8.31
CA GLN A 139 -28.58 -26.25 -9.73
C GLN A 139 -28.09 -24.81 -9.97
N GLY A 140 -27.19 -24.62 -10.94
CA GLY A 140 -26.74 -23.28 -11.37
C GLY A 140 -25.22 -23.06 -11.31
N ARG A 141 -24.81 -21.79 -11.50
CA ARG A 141 -23.41 -21.37 -11.63
C ARG A 141 -22.83 -20.97 -10.27
N PHE A 142 -22.19 -21.91 -9.58
CA PHE A 142 -21.39 -21.65 -8.37
C PHE A 142 -19.98 -22.21 -8.53
N SER A 143 -19.06 -21.75 -7.67
CA SER A 143 -17.70 -22.29 -7.59
C SER A 143 -17.52 -23.08 -6.31
N GLU A 144 -16.79 -24.19 -6.37
CA GLU A 144 -16.55 -25.07 -5.24
C GLU A 144 -15.07 -25.44 -5.15
N LEU A 145 -14.52 -25.20 -3.95
CA LEU A 145 -13.19 -25.61 -3.53
C LEU A 145 -13.32 -26.66 -2.43
N ILE A 146 -12.61 -27.78 -2.57
CA ILE A 146 -12.48 -28.78 -1.52
C ILE A 146 -11.06 -28.70 -0.95
N TYR A 147 -10.95 -28.70 0.37
CA TYR A 147 -9.69 -28.83 1.09
C TYR A 147 -9.73 -30.14 1.92
N PRO A 148 -8.77 -31.07 1.74
CA PRO A 148 -8.86 -32.43 2.29
C PRO A 148 -8.48 -32.54 3.77
N GLU A 149 -8.50 -31.43 4.50
CA GLU A 149 -8.18 -31.35 5.93
C GLU A 149 -8.98 -30.22 6.58
N PHE A 150 -9.22 -30.30 7.89
CA PHE A 150 -9.77 -29.21 8.69
C PHE A 150 -8.86 -28.86 9.88
N ASN A 151 -7.95 -27.91 9.65
CA ASN A 151 -7.05 -27.34 10.66
C ASN A 151 -6.79 -25.86 10.37
N GLN A 152 -6.01 -25.18 11.22
CA GLN A 152 -5.68 -23.76 11.06
C GLN A 152 -5.04 -23.44 9.70
N GLU A 153 -4.16 -24.30 9.19
CA GLU A 153 -3.46 -24.08 7.94
C GLU A 153 -4.37 -24.28 6.72
N ALA A 154 -5.15 -25.37 6.72
CA ALA A 154 -6.16 -25.64 5.71
C ALA A 154 -7.12 -24.46 5.54
N GLN A 155 -7.59 -23.88 6.65
CA GLN A 155 -8.43 -22.69 6.64
C GLN A 155 -7.74 -21.49 5.97
N ARG A 156 -6.47 -21.24 6.32
CA ARG A 156 -5.69 -20.15 5.70
C ARG A 156 -5.47 -20.41 4.21
N TYR A 157 -5.10 -21.63 3.82
CA TYR A 157 -4.72 -21.97 2.45
C TYR A 157 -5.92 -21.98 1.50
N ALA A 158 -7.07 -22.45 1.98
CA ALA A 158 -8.33 -22.33 1.25
C ALA A 158 -8.72 -20.87 1.02
N ALA A 159 -8.62 -20.01 2.04
CA ALA A 159 -8.86 -18.57 1.90
C ALA A 159 -7.89 -17.92 0.91
N MET A 160 -6.58 -18.22 0.99
CA MET A 160 -5.59 -17.71 0.03
C MET A 160 -5.89 -18.14 -1.41
N SER A 161 -6.36 -19.37 -1.61
CA SER A 161 -6.70 -19.90 -2.94
C SER A 161 -7.84 -19.11 -3.59
N ILE A 162 -8.83 -18.66 -2.81
CA ILE A 162 -9.94 -17.83 -3.31
C ILE A 162 -9.45 -16.51 -3.92
N PHE A 163 -8.40 -15.91 -3.35
CA PHE A 163 -7.89 -14.61 -3.77
C PHE A 163 -6.64 -14.70 -4.66
N GLY A 164 -6.11 -15.91 -4.91
CA GLY A 164 -4.92 -16.13 -5.73
C GLY A 164 -3.60 -15.94 -4.99
N GLY A 165 -3.61 -15.99 -3.65
CA GLY A 165 -2.37 -16.08 -2.86
C GLY A 165 -1.75 -17.47 -2.85
N LEU A 166 -2.52 -18.50 -3.22
CA LEU A 166 -2.03 -19.83 -3.52
C LEU A 166 -2.67 -20.34 -4.82
N ALA A 167 -1.84 -20.89 -5.69
CA ALA A 167 -2.28 -21.61 -6.89
C ALA A 167 -2.95 -22.93 -6.49
N ILE A 168 -4.04 -23.27 -7.16
CA ILE A 168 -4.68 -24.58 -7.08
C ILE A 168 -4.09 -25.42 -8.20
N THR A 169 -3.29 -26.43 -7.84
CA THR A 169 -2.55 -27.25 -8.81
C THR A 169 -3.13 -28.64 -9.00
N GLN A 170 -4.07 -29.03 -8.13
CA GLN A 170 -4.77 -30.32 -8.15
C GLN A 170 -6.10 -30.24 -8.91
N GLY A 171 -6.53 -31.37 -9.48
CA GLY A 171 -7.76 -31.46 -10.26
C GLY A 171 -7.67 -30.85 -11.67
N GLN A 172 -8.82 -30.68 -12.32
CA GLN A 172 -8.89 -30.17 -13.70
C GLN A 172 -8.87 -28.63 -13.76
N ASN A 173 -9.47 -27.95 -12.77
CA ASN A 173 -9.58 -26.49 -12.75
C ASN A 173 -8.39 -25.88 -11.99
N LYS A 174 -7.24 -25.77 -12.66
CA LYS A 174 -6.04 -25.18 -12.04
C LYS A 174 -6.07 -23.66 -12.05
N THR A 175 -5.39 -23.05 -11.09
CA THR A 175 -5.19 -21.60 -11.02
C THR A 175 -3.71 -21.27 -10.83
N GLU A 176 -3.36 -20.00 -10.97
CA GLU A 176 -2.01 -19.48 -10.73
C GLU A 176 -1.99 -18.60 -9.49
N GLN A 177 -0.80 -18.43 -8.91
CA GLN A 177 -0.58 -17.45 -7.87
C GLN A 177 -0.52 -16.07 -8.51
N THR A 178 -1.42 -15.19 -8.10
CA THR A 178 -1.54 -13.82 -8.62
C THR A 178 -1.47 -12.76 -7.52
N ARG A 179 -1.43 -13.16 -6.24
CA ARG A 179 -1.32 -12.26 -5.08
C ARG A 179 -0.29 -12.78 -4.09
N LEU A 180 0.03 -11.94 -3.11
CA LEU A 180 0.93 -12.30 -2.02
C LEU A 180 0.49 -13.57 -1.30
N GLN A 181 1.41 -14.50 -1.05
CA GLN A 181 1.22 -15.65 -0.19
C GLN A 181 1.55 -15.27 1.27
N TYR A 182 0.71 -15.67 2.22
CA TYR A 182 0.91 -15.44 3.67
C TYR A 182 1.08 -16.76 4.42
N ALA A 183 2.13 -17.51 4.09
CA ALA A 183 2.46 -18.77 4.76
C ALA A 183 3.61 -18.57 5.75
N THR A 184 3.55 -19.33 6.86
CA THR A 184 4.56 -19.30 7.93
C THR A 184 5.70 -20.28 7.69
N GLU A 185 5.54 -21.20 6.74
CA GLU A 185 6.54 -22.19 6.36
C GLU A 185 7.19 -21.76 5.05
N SER A 186 8.52 -21.70 5.01
CA SER A 186 9.27 -21.42 3.79
C SER A 186 10.10 -22.61 3.36
N SER A 187 10.49 -22.61 2.08
CA SER A 187 11.42 -23.59 1.52
C SER A 187 12.70 -23.69 2.35
N CYS A 188 13.30 -24.88 2.39
CA CYS A 188 14.54 -25.24 3.10
C CYS A 188 15.79 -24.37 2.76
N ALA A 189 15.68 -23.37 1.88
CA ALA A 189 16.78 -22.55 1.39
C ALA A 189 16.97 -21.20 2.12
N LEU A 190 15.98 -20.68 2.86
CA LEU A 190 16.06 -19.36 3.52
C LEU A 190 16.32 -19.50 5.03
N ASP A 191 17.21 -18.68 5.61
CA ASP A 191 17.44 -18.60 7.06
C ASP A 191 16.48 -17.60 7.72
N ILE A 192 15.18 -17.91 7.68
CA ILE A 192 14.14 -17.04 8.26
C ILE A 192 14.29 -16.93 9.77
N GLU A 193 14.69 -18.01 10.44
CA GLU A 193 14.84 -17.99 11.90
C GLU A 193 16.00 -17.08 12.33
N GLY A 194 17.17 -17.20 11.69
CA GLY A 194 18.33 -16.34 11.94
C GLY A 194 18.05 -14.88 11.59
N MET A 195 17.42 -14.62 10.44
CA MET A 195 16.94 -13.30 10.05
C MET A 195 16.01 -12.71 11.13
N THR A 196 14.99 -13.47 11.56
CA THR A 196 14.00 -13.01 12.53
C THR A 196 14.65 -12.70 13.88
N LYS A 197 15.58 -13.55 14.35
CA LYS A 197 16.33 -13.31 15.61
C LYS A 197 17.13 -12.00 15.54
N LYS A 198 17.81 -11.72 14.43
CA LYS A 198 18.56 -10.47 14.23
C LYS A 198 17.61 -9.26 14.24
N ILE A 199 16.48 -9.34 13.53
CA ILE A 199 15.48 -8.27 13.48
C ILE A 199 14.86 -8.03 14.86
N ASP A 200 14.54 -9.10 15.60
CA ASP A 200 14.02 -9.02 16.96
C ASP A 200 14.99 -8.27 17.89
N ALA A 201 16.30 -8.56 17.78
CA ALA A 201 17.33 -7.87 18.56
C ALA A 201 17.45 -6.38 18.20
N ILE A 202 17.43 -6.04 16.91
CA ILE A 202 17.49 -4.64 16.44
C ILE A 202 16.22 -3.88 16.84
N ALA A 203 15.05 -4.50 16.75
CA ALA A 203 13.78 -3.90 17.18
C ALA A 203 13.75 -3.65 18.69
N ALA A 204 14.24 -4.61 19.50
CA ALA A 204 14.37 -4.45 20.94
C ALA A 204 15.33 -3.31 21.32
N GLU A 205 16.46 -3.18 20.59
CA GLU A 205 17.37 -2.04 20.74
C GLU A 205 16.68 -0.72 20.40
N ALA A 206 15.97 -0.63 19.27
CA ALA A 206 15.28 0.60 18.87
C ALA A 206 14.28 1.08 19.95
N ILE A 207 13.58 0.15 20.60
CA ILE A 207 12.64 0.47 21.68
C ILE A 207 13.37 0.87 22.96
N ARG A 208 14.38 0.09 23.38
CA ARG A 208 15.18 0.35 24.58
C ARG A 208 15.87 1.71 24.52
N GLU A 209 16.48 2.03 23.39
CA GLU A 209 17.16 3.30 23.17
C GLU A 209 16.18 4.47 22.93
N ARG A 210 14.88 4.20 22.90
CA ARG A 210 13.82 5.18 22.62
C ARG A 210 13.95 5.83 21.24
N ALA A 211 14.33 5.05 20.22
CA ALA A 211 14.28 5.46 18.82
C ALA A 211 12.85 5.40 18.26
N THR A 212 12.00 4.50 18.76
CA THR A 212 10.55 4.45 18.47
C THR A 212 9.84 3.65 19.56
N PRO A 213 8.60 4.00 19.98
CA PRO A 213 7.87 3.21 20.98
C PRO A 213 7.31 1.92 20.39
N GLY A 214 6.88 1.95 19.13
CA GLY A 214 6.36 0.80 18.41
C GLY A 214 6.86 0.77 16.97
N LEU A 215 6.93 -0.42 16.39
CA LEU A 215 7.23 -0.61 14.98
C LEU A 215 6.59 -1.88 14.41
N VAL A 216 6.44 -1.93 13.09
CA VAL A 216 6.06 -3.12 12.30
C VAL A 216 7.11 -3.33 11.22
N VAL A 217 7.57 -4.57 11.08
CA VAL A 217 8.51 -4.99 10.03
C VAL A 217 7.82 -6.06 9.18
N MET A 218 7.82 -5.85 7.87
CA MET A 218 7.36 -6.84 6.90
C MET A 218 8.42 -7.03 5.81
N ALA A 219 8.69 -8.30 5.48
CA ALA A 219 9.57 -8.70 4.39
C ALA A 219 8.82 -9.65 3.46
N VAL A 220 8.92 -9.42 2.16
CA VAL A 220 8.34 -10.27 1.12
C VAL A 220 9.44 -10.76 0.19
N LYS A 221 9.49 -12.06 -0.08
CA LYS A 221 10.43 -12.68 -1.02
C LYS A 221 9.66 -13.55 -2.01
N ASP A 222 9.89 -13.36 -3.31
CA ASP A 222 9.28 -14.16 -4.39
C ASP A 222 7.73 -14.23 -4.30
N GLY A 223 7.12 -13.10 -3.94
CA GLY A 223 5.67 -12.99 -3.76
C GLY A 223 5.13 -13.60 -2.45
N GLN A 224 6.00 -13.86 -1.47
CA GLN A 224 5.63 -14.46 -0.19
C GLN A 224 6.02 -13.59 0.99
N VAL A 225 5.10 -13.40 1.92
CA VAL A 225 5.38 -12.72 3.18
C VAL A 225 6.15 -13.67 4.09
N ILE A 226 7.46 -13.48 4.17
CA ILE A 226 8.39 -14.28 4.98
C ILE A 226 8.55 -13.73 6.40
N LEU A 227 8.16 -12.48 6.63
CA LEU A 227 8.12 -11.84 7.95
C LEU A 227 6.97 -10.83 8.00
N ASP A 228 6.21 -10.84 9.09
CA ASP A 228 5.17 -9.87 9.42
C ASP A 228 5.06 -9.77 10.95
N LYS A 229 5.86 -8.89 11.56
CA LYS A 229 5.98 -8.78 13.02
C LYS A 229 5.83 -7.35 13.50
N ALA A 230 5.14 -7.20 14.62
CA ALA A 230 4.97 -5.95 15.35
C ALA A 230 5.73 -6.00 16.69
N TYR A 231 6.27 -4.85 17.10
CA TYR A 231 7.08 -4.70 18.31
C TYR A 231 6.65 -3.47 19.11
N GLY A 232 6.88 -3.53 20.42
CA GLY A 232 6.66 -2.41 21.33
C GLY A 232 5.19 -2.08 21.58
N THR A 233 4.92 -0.80 21.78
CA THR A 233 3.61 -0.25 22.17
C THR A 233 3.32 1.03 21.39
N HIS A 234 2.06 1.44 21.35
CA HIS A 234 1.63 2.68 20.67
C HIS A 234 2.36 3.92 21.19
N THR A 235 2.67 3.98 22.49
CA THR A 235 3.48 5.03 23.12
C THR A 235 4.38 4.40 24.18
N TYR A 236 5.45 5.09 24.62
CA TYR A 236 6.33 4.57 25.69
C TYR A 236 5.62 4.39 27.04
N SER A 237 4.51 5.10 27.27
CA SER A 237 3.73 5.03 28.52
C SER A 237 2.47 4.17 28.40
N SER A 238 2.12 3.71 27.19
CA SER A 238 0.90 2.96 26.92
C SER A 238 1.12 1.45 27.09
N ASN A 239 0.08 0.77 27.56
CA ASN A 239 0.02 -0.70 27.58
C ASN A 239 -0.56 -1.30 26.28
N VAL A 240 -0.98 -0.46 25.33
CA VAL A 240 -1.50 -0.91 24.03
C VAL A 240 -0.35 -1.39 23.16
N LYS A 241 -0.29 -2.70 22.94
CA LYS A 241 0.72 -3.33 22.07
C LYS A 241 0.50 -2.93 20.62
N THR A 242 1.59 -2.67 19.92
CA THR A 242 1.59 -2.51 18.46
C THR A 242 1.18 -3.83 17.81
N LYS A 243 0.34 -3.76 16.77
CA LYS A 243 -0.15 -4.89 15.98
C LYS A 243 0.18 -4.66 14.51
N THR A 244 0.29 -5.75 13.75
CA THR A 244 0.52 -5.68 12.29
C THR A 244 -0.67 -5.07 11.54
N SER A 245 -1.84 -5.06 12.17
CA SER A 245 -3.07 -4.42 11.69
C SER A 245 -3.18 -2.93 12.03
N ASP A 246 -2.24 -2.36 12.79
CA ASP A 246 -2.32 -0.95 13.18
C ASP A 246 -2.00 -0.03 11.98
N ILE A 247 -2.70 1.09 11.94
CA ILE A 247 -2.61 2.08 10.85
C ILE A 247 -1.63 3.18 11.26
N PHE A 248 -0.61 3.42 10.42
CA PHE A 248 0.45 4.40 10.67
C PHE A 248 0.35 5.61 9.75
N ASP A 249 0.76 6.78 10.24
CA ASP A 249 1.05 7.94 9.39
C ASP A 249 2.31 7.66 8.55
N LEU A 250 2.15 7.65 7.24
CA LEU A 250 3.21 7.28 6.31
C LEU A 250 4.18 8.42 5.98
N ALA A 251 3.87 9.66 6.37
CA ALA A 251 4.63 10.84 6.01
C ALA A 251 4.99 10.84 4.51
N SER A 252 6.26 11.00 4.15
CA SER A 252 6.70 11.09 2.74
C SER A 252 6.57 9.81 1.91
N VAL A 253 6.26 8.65 2.50
CA VAL A 253 5.86 7.48 1.70
C VAL A 253 4.56 7.77 0.94
N SER A 254 3.75 8.73 1.40
CA SER A 254 2.57 9.25 0.67
C SER A 254 2.90 9.74 -0.74
N LYS A 255 4.13 10.22 -0.98
CA LYS A 255 4.57 10.66 -2.32
C LYS A 255 4.41 9.53 -3.32
N ILE A 256 5.00 8.38 -2.99
CA ILE A 256 5.08 7.24 -3.89
C ILE A 256 3.85 6.34 -3.80
N ALA A 257 3.16 6.27 -2.67
CA ALA A 257 1.98 5.41 -2.52
C ALA A 257 0.67 6.12 -2.88
N GLY A 258 0.62 7.46 -2.83
CA GLY A 258 -0.59 8.25 -3.13
C GLY A 258 -0.50 9.03 -4.43
N THR A 259 0.44 9.97 -4.53
CA THR A 259 0.50 10.90 -5.67
C THR A 259 1.09 10.27 -6.93
N THR A 260 2.22 9.58 -6.80
CA THR A 260 2.91 8.96 -7.95
C THR A 260 2.03 7.99 -8.76
N PRO A 261 1.24 7.06 -8.19
CA PRO A 261 0.40 6.18 -9.00
C PRO A 261 -0.67 6.93 -9.79
N VAL A 262 -1.18 8.06 -9.26
CA VAL A 262 -2.09 8.94 -10.01
C VAL A 262 -1.36 9.56 -11.20
N VAL A 263 -0.15 10.09 -10.99
CA VAL A 263 0.67 10.67 -12.06
C VAL A 263 1.06 9.63 -13.11
N MET A 264 1.40 8.40 -12.71
CA MET A 264 1.66 7.27 -13.61
C MET A 264 0.45 6.99 -14.51
N HIS A 265 -0.74 6.93 -13.93
CA HIS A 265 -1.98 6.69 -14.68
C HIS A 265 -2.30 7.82 -15.67
N LEU A 266 -2.12 9.07 -15.26
CA LEU A 266 -2.36 10.23 -16.13
C LEU A 266 -1.35 10.29 -17.27
N GLN A 267 -0.07 10.00 -17.00
CA GLN A 267 0.99 9.96 -18.01
C GLN A 267 0.75 8.84 -19.02
N GLU A 268 0.42 7.63 -18.57
CA GLU A 268 0.26 6.49 -19.48
C GLU A 268 -0.97 6.63 -20.39
N ARG A 269 -1.97 7.40 -19.96
CA ARG A 269 -3.17 7.72 -20.75
C ARG A 269 -3.00 8.96 -21.64
N GLY A 270 -1.84 9.61 -21.60
CA GLY A 270 -1.56 10.84 -22.34
C GLY A 270 -2.35 12.06 -21.85
N VAL A 271 -2.92 12.00 -20.65
CA VAL A 271 -3.63 13.13 -20.03
C VAL A 271 -2.64 14.21 -19.59
N ILE A 272 -1.48 13.77 -19.09
CA ILE A 272 -0.33 14.63 -18.86
C ILE A 272 0.87 14.13 -19.69
N GLN A 273 1.83 15.02 -19.90
CA GLN A 273 3.12 14.73 -20.49
C GLN A 273 4.19 15.27 -19.55
N LEU A 274 5.06 14.38 -19.06
CA LEU A 274 6.13 14.74 -18.11
C LEU A 274 7.07 15.85 -18.65
N ASP A 275 7.24 15.93 -19.98
CA ASP A 275 8.12 16.91 -20.61
C ASP A 275 7.40 18.23 -20.98
N SER A 276 6.11 18.34 -20.67
CA SER A 276 5.37 19.60 -20.72
C SER A 276 5.62 20.46 -19.47
N THR A 277 5.27 21.74 -19.56
CA THR A 277 5.49 22.70 -18.48
C THR A 277 4.30 22.79 -17.53
N MET A 278 4.53 23.28 -16.32
CA MET A 278 3.47 23.57 -15.35
C MET A 278 2.41 24.52 -15.91
N GLY A 279 2.80 25.53 -16.71
CA GLY A 279 1.89 26.47 -17.34
C GLY A 279 0.89 25.84 -18.32
N CYS A 280 1.21 24.67 -18.89
CA CYS A 280 0.27 23.91 -19.72
C CYS A 280 -0.92 23.40 -18.90
N TYR A 281 -0.67 22.97 -17.66
CA TYR A 281 -1.68 22.32 -16.83
C TYR A 281 -2.31 23.27 -15.81
N LEU A 282 -1.54 24.21 -15.25
CA LEU A 282 -1.97 25.10 -14.19
C LEU A 282 -2.04 26.53 -14.71
N GLY A 283 -3.26 27.02 -14.97
CA GLY A 283 -3.48 28.39 -15.46
C GLY A 283 -2.86 29.46 -14.56
N GLN A 284 -2.92 29.28 -13.24
CA GLN A 284 -2.34 30.21 -12.27
C GLN A 284 -0.80 30.25 -12.30
N ALA A 285 -0.13 29.22 -12.84
CA ALA A 285 1.32 29.20 -12.98
C ALA A 285 1.80 30.03 -14.18
N LYS A 286 0.92 30.38 -15.13
CA LYS A 286 1.29 31.15 -16.33
C LYS A 286 1.81 32.55 -16.01
N GLU A 287 1.32 33.13 -14.93
CA GLU A 287 1.67 34.48 -14.47
C GLU A 287 2.78 34.48 -13.40
N THR A 288 3.53 33.38 -13.27
CA THR A 288 4.58 33.26 -12.24
C THR A 288 5.89 32.74 -12.83
N ASN A 289 6.94 32.78 -12.00
CA ASN A 289 8.26 32.19 -12.32
C ASN A 289 8.25 30.66 -12.47
N LYS A 290 7.07 30.01 -12.45
CA LYS A 290 6.91 28.55 -12.58
C LYS A 290 6.29 28.13 -13.91
N LYS A 291 5.87 29.07 -14.75
CA LYS A 291 5.21 28.79 -16.04
C LYS A 291 5.95 27.73 -16.85
N ASP A 292 7.27 27.89 -17.00
CA ASP A 292 8.10 27.10 -17.90
C ASP A 292 8.79 25.90 -17.20
N ILE A 293 8.45 25.62 -15.94
CA ILE A 293 9.02 24.48 -15.21
C ILE A 293 8.45 23.18 -15.76
N ILE A 294 9.33 22.26 -16.14
CA ILE A 294 8.98 20.96 -16.71
C ILE A 294 8.53 19.99 -15.61
N LEU A 295 7.42 19.28 -15.81
CA LEU A 295 6.86 18.35 -14.80
C LEU A 295 7.83 17.23 -14.38
N ARG A 296 8.65 16.73 -15.31
CA ARG A 296 9.71 15.77 -15.02
C ARG A 296 10.64 16.27 -13.92
N SER A 297 11.11 17.52 -14.04
CA SER A 297 11.97 18.13 -13.04
C SER A 297 11.28 18.31 -11.69
N VAL A 298 9.96 18.50 -11.69
CA VAL A 298 9.18 18.57 -10.46
C VAL A 298 9.19 17.22 -9.74
N LEU A 299 8.93 16.10 -10.43
CA LEU A 299 8.99 14.76 -9.83
C LEU A 299 10.39 14.32 -9.39
N LEU A 300 11.43 14.89 -10.01
CA LEU A 300 12.84 14.65 -9.65
C LEU A 300 13.34 15.56 -8.53
N HIS A 301 12.52 16.52 -8.07
CA HIS A 301 12.94 17.58 -7.15
C HIS A 301 14.11 18.43 -7.68
N GLU A 302 14.11 18.70 -8.98
CA GLU A 302 15.10 19.51 -9.71
C GLU A 302 14.52 20.81 -10.28
N ALA A 303 13.23 21.05 -10.02
CA ALA A 303 12.49 22.25 -10.43
C ALA A 303 12.96 23.56 -9.75
N GLY A 304 13.97 23.51 -8.88
CA GLY A 304 14.49 24.67 -8.15
C GLY A 304 13.58 25.18 -7.03
N PHE A 305 12.52 24.46 -6.67
CA PHE A 305 11.64 24.86 -5.58
C PHE A 305 12.36 24.91 -4.24
N ILE A 306 11.94 25.85 -3.39
CA ILE A 306 12.36 25.84 -1.99
C ILE A 306 11.86 24.57 -1.28
N PRO A 307 12.59 24.04 -0.29
CA PRO A 307 12.25 22.74 0.32
C PRO A 307 10.87 22.72 0.98
N TYR A 308 10.57 23.75 1.76
CA TYR A 308 9.44 23.78 2.68
C TYR A 308 9.05 25.22 3.01
N ILE A 309 7.77 25.46 3.26
CA ILE A 309 7.22 26.73 3.75
C ILE A 309 6.52 26.46 5.08
N PRO A 310 6.96 27.06 6.21
CA PRO A 310 6.36 26.85 7.52
C PRO A 310 5.06 27.64 7.71
N PHE A 311 4.01 27.33 6.95
CA PHE A 311 2.74 28.08 6.94
C PHE A 311 2.17 28.29 8.35
N TYR A 312 2.23 27.26 9.20
CA TYR A 312 1.72 27.28 10.57
C TYR A 312 2.35 28.38 11.45
N ARG A 313 3.56 28.86 11.13
CA ARG A 313 4.23 29.94 11.87
C ARG A 313 3.68 31.33 11.54
N ASN A 314 2.94 31.46 10.44
CA ASN A 314 2.42 32.73 9.94
C ASN A 314 0.90 32.86 10.13
N LEU A 315 0.29 32.00 10.96
CA LEU A 315 -1.12 32.09 11.30
C LEU A 315 -1.41 33.41 12.02
N LYS A 316 -2.40 34.14 11.53
CA LYS A 316 -2.90 35.35 12.18
C LYS A 316 -3.80 34.98 13.37
N PRO A 317 -3.92 35.86 14.38
CA PRO A 317 -4.87 35.66 15.46
C PRO A 317 -6.28 35.37 14.92
N GLY A 318 -6.90 34.30 15.41
CA GLY A 318 -8.23 33.88 15.00
C GLY A 318 -8.29 32.97 13.77
N GLU A 319 -7.19 32.66 13.07
CA GLU A 319 -7.21 31.71 11.94
C GLU A 319 -7.18 30.23 12.38
N LEU A 320 -6.79 29.97 13.62
CA LEU A 320 -6.83 28.66 14.25
C LEU A 320 -7.63 28.77 15.56
N VAL A 321 -8.68 27.96 15.68
CA VAL A 321 -9.59 27.96 16.83
C VAL A 321 -9.70 26.56 17.45
N HIS A 322 -10.16 26.49 18.70
CA HIS A 322 -10.26 25.23 19.45
C HIS A 322 -11.61 24.50 19.33
N LYS A 323 -12.61 25.16 18.75
CA LYS A 323 -13.95 24.63 18.49
C LYS A 323 -14.36 25.02 17.08
N PRO A 324 -15.06 24.14 16.33
CA PRO A 324 -15.48 24.47 14.99
C PRO A 324 -16.56 25.56 15.00
N ASP A 325 -16.53 26.42 14.00
CA ASP A 325 -17.57 27.41 13.70
C ASP A 325 -17.74 27.53 12.17
N THR A 326 -18.65 28.37 11.69
CA THR A 326 -18.94 28.49 10.25
C THR A 326 -17.72 28.92 9.42
N ALA A 327 -16.73 29.59 10.00
CA ALA A 327 -15.49 30.01 9.35
C ALA A 327 -14.33 29.01 9.54
N HIS A 328 -14.46 28.02 10.44
CA HIS A 328 -13.40 27.08 10.81
C HIS A 328 -13.89 25.62 10.80
N GLN A 329 -13.88 25.00 9.63
CA GLN A 329 -14.30 23.60 9.43
C GLN A 329 -13.12 22.66 9.11
N VAL A 330 -11.93 23.19 8.83
CA VAL A 330 -10.75 22.37 8.49
C VAL A 330 -10.11 21.81 9.77
N ARG A 331 -10.46 20.58 10.13
CA ARG A 331 -9.95 19.93 11.34
C ARG A 331 -8.50 19.45 11.16
N VAL A 332 -7.56 20.06 11.90
CA VAL A 332 -6.13 19.72 11.84
C VAL A 332 -5.66 18.86 13.02
N ALA A 333 -6.43 18.82 14.10
CA ALA A 333 -6.29 17.88 15.22
C ALA A 333 -7.62 17.77 16.01
N ASP A 334 -7.68 17.01 17.11
CA ASP A 334 -8.95 16.76 17.81
C ASP A 334 -9.58 18.06 18.32
N LYS A 335 -8.77 19.05 18.73
CA LYS A 335 -9.17 20.36 19.30
C LYS A 335 -8.57 21.55 18.53
N ALA A 336 -8.32 21.39 17.23
CA ALA A 336 -7.74 22.45 16.40
C ALA A 336 -8.40 22.50 15.02
N TYR A 337 -8.97 23.66 14.68
CA TYR A 337 -9.72 23.91 13.45
C TYR A 337 -9.16 25.15 12.75
N LEU A 338 -8.74 24.99 11.51
CA LEU A 338 -8.18 26.04 10.67
C LEU A 338 -9.29 26.73 9.86
N ARG A 339 -9.06 28.02 9.57
CA ARG A 339 -9.90 28.84 8.70
C ARG A 339 -10.21 28.11 7.38
N ASN A 340 -11.45 28.20 6.94
CA ASN A 340 -11.86 27.70 5.64
C ASN A 340 -11.02 28.32 4.51
N ASN A 341 -10.82 27.55 3.44
CA ASN A 341 -10.09 27.95 2.23
C ASN A 341 -8.64 28.40 2.42
N TYR A 342 -8.02 28.21 3.60
CA TYR A 342 -6.64 28.65 3.87
C TYR A 342 -5.63 28.13 2.83
N TYR A 343 -5.79 26.88 2.38
CA TYR A 343 -4.96 26.33 1.31
C TYR A 343 -5.04 27.14 0.01
N ARG A 344 -6.26 27.45 -0.43
CA ARG A 344 -6.52 28.16 -1.70
C ARG A 344 -6.16 29.64 -1.60
N ASP A 345 -6.43 30.26 -0.45
CA ASP A 345 -6.29 31.71 -0.27
C ASP A 345 -4.86 32.12 0.10
N VAL A 346 -4.11 31.25 0.78
CA VAL A 346 -2.80 31.58 1.36
C VAL A 346 -1.72 30.63 0.85
N MET A 347 -1.87 29.34 1.09
CA MET A 347 -0.76 28.39 0.88
C MET A 347 -0.39 28.26 -0.59
N TRP A 348 -1.37 28.03 -1.46
CA TRP A 348 -1.16 27.83 -2.88
C TRP A 348 -0.63 29.08 -3.60
N PRO A 349 -1.19 30.29 -3.40
CA PRO A 349 -0.60 31.53 -3.92
C PRO A 349 0.84 31.73 -3.45
N GLN A 350 1.14 31.49 -2.17
CA GLN A 350 2.49 31.64 -1.64
C GLN A 350 3.47 30.63 -2.25
N MET A 351 3.05 29.37 -2.47
CA MET A 351 3.86 28.40 -3.20
C MET A 351 4.12 28.85 -4.64
N LEU A 352 3.08 29.31 -5.35
CA LEU A 352 3.21 29.79 -6.72
C LEU A 352 4.14 30.99 -6.86
N GLN A 353 4.16 31.90 -5.88
CA GLN A 353 5.01 33.09 -5.87
C GLN A 353 6.41 32.88 -5.24
N SER A 354 6.65 31.72 -4.63
CA SER A 354 7.95 31.41 -4.03
C SER A 354 9.12 31.48 -5.05
N SER A 355 10.32 31.77 -4.57
CA SER A 355 11.51 31.81 -5.43
C SER A 355 11.83 30.43 -6.01
N VAL A 356 12.36 30.45 -7.23
CA VAL A 356 12.87 29.27 -7.94
C VAL A 356 14.39 29.43 -8.05
N LYS A 357 15.14 28.48 -7.50
CA LYS A 357 16.59 28.39 -7.61
C LYS A 357 17.00 27.94 -9.03
N PRO A 358 18.26 28.15 -9.44
CA PRO A 358 18.74 27.66 -10.73
C PRO A 358 18.44 26.18 -10.96
N PHE A 359 17.97 25.87 -12.16
CA PHE A 359 17.59 24.54 -12.60
C PHE A 359 18.77 23.55 -12.53
N GLY A 360 18.46 22.27 -12.30
CA GLY A 360 19.42 21.16 -12.40
C GLY A 360 20.05 20.71 -11.07
N ASN A 361 19.83 21.45 -9.98
CA ASN A 361 20.24 21.02 -8.64
C ASN A 361 19.11 20.29 -7.92
N TYR A 362 19.44 19.13 -7.35
CA TYR A 362 18.51 18.38 -6.51
C TYR A 362 18.22 19.12 -5.20
N VAL A 363 16.95 19.45 -4.97
CA VAL A 363 16.44 20.05 -3.73
C VAL A 363 15.12 19.39 -3.36
N TYR A 364 15.17 18.45 -2.41
CA TYR A 364 13.98 17.78 -1.90
C TYR A 364 12.93 18.80 -1.41
N SER A 365 11.78 18.84 -2.07
CA SER A 365 10.79 19.91 -1.89
C SER A 365 9.36 19.41 -1.86
N ASP A 366 8.61 19.79 -0.82
CA ASP A 366 7.21 19.44 -0.66
C ASP A 366 6.32 20.10 -1.72
N ILE A 367 6.69 21.31 -2.16
CA ILE A 367 6.00 22.06 -3.23
C ILE A 367 5.87 21.22 -4.49
N SER A 368 6.89 20.39 -4.77
CA SER A 368 6.89 19.53 -5.95
C SER A 368 5.67 18.63 -6.02
N MET A 369 5.27 18.09 -4.87
CA MET A 369 4.16 17.14 -4.82
C MET A 369 2.82 17.85 -4.64
N TYR A 370 2.78 19.04 -4.04
CA TYR A 370 1.58 19.90 -4.13
C TYR A 370 1.23 20.23 -5.59
N VAL A 371 2.24 20.56 -6.40
CA VAL A 371 2.04 20.81 -7.84
C VAL A 371 1.43 19.58 -8.53
N MET A 372 1.96 18.38 -8.26
CA MET A 372 1.45 17.15 -8.85
C MET A 372 0.02 16.82 -8.41
N LYS A 373 -0.32 17.07 -7.13
CA LYS A 373 -1.70 16.98 -6.64
C LYS A 373 -2.63 17.93 -7.39
N GLU A 374 -2.26 19.21 -7.50
CA GLU A 374 -3.12 20.22 -8.16
C GLU A 374 -3.31 19.92 -9.65
N ILE A 375 -2.27 19.43 -10.33
CA ILE A 375 -2.39 18.96 -11.73
C ILE A 375 -3.33 17.75 -11.80
N ALA A 376 -3.15 16.77 -10.91
CA ALA A 376 -3.99 15.59 -10.89
C ALA A 376 -5.47 15.93 -10.69
N GLU A 377 -5.81 16.69 -9.64
CA GLU A 377 -7.19 17.08 -9.34
C GLU A 377 -7.81 17.90 -10.46
N ARG A 378 -7.04 18.80 -11.08
CA ARG A 378 -7.51 19.58 -12.23
C ARG A 378 -7.81 18.71 -13.44
N MET A 379 -7.00 17.67 -13.67
CA MET A 379 -7.13 16.82 -14.86
C MET A 379 -8.16 15.72 -14.70
N THR A 380 -8.42 15.28 -13.48
CA THR A 380 -9.45 14.27 -13.19
C THR A 380 -10.79 14.91 -12.81
N SER A 381 -10.80 16.19 -12.43
CA SER A 381 -11.93 16.85 -11.77
C SER A 381 -12.42 16.10 -10.53
N LYS A 382 -11.52 15.37 -9.87
CA LYS A 382 -11.79 14.59 -8.65
C LYS A 382 -10.76 14.91 -7.58
N PRO A 383 -11.15 14.99 -6.29
CA PRO A 383 -10.20 15.05 -5.19
C PRO A 383 -9.21 13.88 -5.24
N MET A 384 -7.93 14.15 -4.97
CA MET A 384 -6.88 13.14 -5.14
C MET A 384 -7.10 11.90 -4.27
N GLU A 385 -7.61 12.10 -3.06
CA GLU A 385 -7.92 11.05 -2.08
C GLU A 385 -9.04 10.11 -2.54
N GLU A 386 -10.01 10.61 -3.31
CA GLU A 386 -11.06 9.79 -3.90
C GLU A 386 -10.54 9.08 -5.16
N TYR A 387 -9.80 9.81 -5.99
CA TYR A 387 -9.31 9.27 -7.26
C TYR A 387 -8.35 8.10 -7.06
N VAL A 388 -7.42 8.19 -6.11
CA VAL A 388 -6.49 7.08 -5.83
C VAL A 388 -7.19 5.86 -5.19
N GLN A 389 -8.28 6.08 -4.44
CA GLN A 389 -9.09 4.98 -3.90
C GLN A 389 -9.71 4.15 -5.02
N GLU A 390 -10.37 4.82 -5.96
CA GLU A 390 -11.04 4.18 -7.10
C GLU A 390 -10.04 3.55 -8.08
N LEU A 391 -8.96 4.28 -8.38
CA LEU A 391 -7.94 3.86 -9.34
C LEU A 391 -7.20 2.61 -8.86
N LEU A 392 -6.81 2.59 -7.59
CA LEU A 392 -5.80 1.67 -7.10
C LEU A 392 -6.22 0.92 -5.84
N TYR A 393 -6.51 1.62 -4.74
CA TYR A 393 -6.60 0.98 -3.43
C TYR A 393 -7.74 -0.03 -3.31
N GLN A 394 -8.96 0.36 -3.70
CA GLN A 394 -10.12 -0.54 -3.65
C GLN A 394 -9.95 -1.74 -4.61
N PRO A 395 -9.57 -1.55 -5.89
CA PRO A 395 -9.41 -2.69 -6.80
C PRO A 395 -8.40 -3.74 -6.37
N ILE A 396 -7.28 -3.33 -5.75
CA ILE A 396 -6.19 -4.26 -5.39
C ILE A 396 -6.28 -4.77 -3.95
N GLY A 397 -7.17 -4.22 -3.12
CA GLY A 397 -7.39 -4.66 -1.74
C GLY A 397 -6.51 -3.96 -0.70
N MET A 398 -6.11 -2.72 -0.94
CA MET A 398 -5.46 -1.87 0.08
C MET A 398 -6.51 -1.21 0.97
N LYS A 399 -7.02 -1.96 1.94
CA LYS A 399 -8.28 -1.63 2.63
C LYS A 399 -8.14 -0.50 3.65
N THR A 400 -6.96 -0.36 4.25
CA THR A 400 -6.69 0.67 5.26
C THR A 400 -6.09 1.94 4.66
N ALA A 401 -5.47 1.82 3.48
CA ALA A 401 -4.80 2.91 2.80
C ALA A 401 -5.77 4.06 2.51
N GLY A 402 -5.33 5.28 2.83
CA GLY A 402 -6.03 6.50 2.45
C GLY A 402 -5.72 7.67 3.36
N TYR A 403 -6.28 8.81 3.00
CA TYR A 403 -6.15 10.05 3.77
C TYR A 403 -7.23 10.12 4.85
N ASN A 404 -7.05 11.00 5.83
CA ASN A 404 -8.03 11.30 6.88
C ASN A 404 -8.62 10.04 7.58
N PRO A 405 -7.78 9.18 8.18
CA PRO A 405 -8.21 7.87 8.69
C PRO A 405 -9.27 7.96 9.80
N ARG A 406 -9.37 9.08 10.52
CA ARG A 406 -10.40 9.30 11.56
C ARG A 406 -11.83 9.38 11.02
N GLN A 407 -12.01 9.54 9.71
CA GLN A 407 -13.30 9.46 9.06
C GLN A 407 -13.71 8.02 8.71
N ARG A 408 -12.78 7.07 8.81
CA ARG A 408 -12.94 5.68 8.32
C ARG A 408 -12.71 4.63 9.41
N PHE A 409 -11.87 4.93 10.39
CA PHE A 409 -11.42 3.98 11.39
C PHE A 409 -11.55 4.54 12.80
N ALA A 410 -11.81 3.64 13.74
CA ALA A 410 -11.78 3.96 15.15
C ALA A 410 -10.37 4.39 15.59
N LYS A 411 -10.31 5.30 16.56
CA LYS A 411 -9.06 5.94 17.00
C LYS A 411 -8.02 4.92 17.49
N ASP A 412 -8.47 3.84 18.11
CA ASP A 412 -7.64 2.76 18.69
C ASP A 412 -6.96 1.86 17.65
N GLN A 413 -7.38 1.90 16.39
CA GLN A 413 -6.72 1.23 15.26
C GLN A 413 -5.56 2.05 14.69
N ILE A 414 -5.42 3.32 15.10
CA ILE A 414 -4.47 4.27 14.53
C ILE A 414 -3.40 4.61 15.56
N VAL A 415 -2.14 4.50 15.17
CA VAL A 415 -1.00 4.72 16.07
C VAL A 415 -0.83 6.22 16.37
N PRO A 416 -0.68 6.63 17.65
CA PRO A 416 -0.32 8.01 18.01
C PRO A 416 1.03 8.41 17.38
N THR A 417 1.10 9.58 16.77
CA THR A 417 2.27 9.97 15.97
C THR A 417 3.24 10.88 16.74
N GLN A 418 2.78 12.01 17.27
CA GLN A 418 3.63 12.95 18.02
C GLN A 418 2.79 13.70 19.06
N ASN A 419 3.37 14.04 20.21
CA ASN A 419 2.84 15.10 21.07
C ASN A 419 3.27 16.46 20.50
N ASP A 420 2.45 17.06 19.62
CA ASP A 420 2.80 18.34 18.98
C ASP A 420 2.71 19.46 20.01
N THR A 421 3.83 20.11 20.30
CA THR A 421 3.92 21.21 21.28
C THR A 421 3.96 22.59 20.64
N VAL A 422 4.04 22.68 19.31
CA VAL A 422 4.31 23.93 18.59
C VAL A 422 3.06 24.42 17.87
N PHE A 423 2.43 23.57 17.04
CA PHE A 423 1.30 23.96 16.21
C PHE A 423 -0.03 23.58 16.84
N ARG A 424 -0.35 22.28 16.90
CA ARG A 424 -1.66 21.77 17.35
C ARG A 424 -1.78 21.66 18.87
N LYS A 425 -0.65 21.67 19.60
CA LYS A 425 -0.59 21.65 21.07
C LYS A 425 -1.32 20.45 21.71
N GLU A 426 -1.27 19.29 21.04
CA GLU A 426 -1.88 18.05 21.51
C GLU A 426 -1.23 16.80 20.91
N LEU A 427 -1.57 15.63 21.46
CA LEU A 427 -1.17 14.33 20.92
C LEU A 427 -1.91 14.03 19.61
N LEU A 428 -1.17 13.97 18.51
CA LEU A 428 -1.69 13.63 17.20
C LEU A 428 -1.95 12.12 17.11
N GLN A 429 -3.20 11.75 16.79
CA GLN A 429 -3.60 10.37 16.53
C GLN A 429 -4.68 10.32 15.44
N GLY A 430 -4.25 9.89 14.25
CA GLY A 430 -5.07 9.87 13.03
C GLY A 430 -5.24 11.22 12.33
N TYR A 431 -4.41 12.20 12.68
CA TYR A 431 -4.19 13.42 11.91
C TYR A 431 -2.77 13.40 11.38
N VAL A 432 -2.58 13.86 10.15
CA VAL A 432 -1.26 13.91 9.54
C VAL A 432 -0.30 14.76 10.38
N HIS A 433 0.89 14.23 10.63
CA HIS A 433 1.96 14.88 11.37
C HIS A 433 2.42 16.16 10.67
N ASP A 434 2.64 16.09 9.36
CA ASP A 434 3.09 17.22 8.55
C ASP A 434 2.13 18.42 8.66
N GLU A 435 2.66 19.56 9.08
CA GLU A 435 1.90 20.78 9.34
C GLU A 435 1.22 21.30 8.07
N GLY A 436 1.94 21.30 6.95
CA GLY A 436 1.41 21.78 5.67
C GLY A 436 0.27 20.90 5.18
N ALA A 437 0.44 19.58 5.22
CA ALA A 437 -0.61 18.63 4.84
C ALA A 437 -1.83 18.74 5.75
N ALA A 438 -1.64 18.94 7.06
CA ALA A 438 -2.74 19.18 7.98
C ALA A 438 -3.51 20.45 7.58
N MET A 439 -2.79 21.54 7.31
CA MET A 439 -3.38 22.81 6.87
C MET A 439 -4.04 22.74 5.48
N ALA A 440 -3.65 21.78 4.65
CA ALA A 440 -4.30 21.44 3.38
C ALA A 440 -5.52 20.52 3.52
N GLY A 441 -6.05 20.33 4.74
CA GLY A 441 -7.21 19.47 5.00
C GLY A 441 -6.87 17.99 5.17
N GLY A 442 -5.60 17.67 5.44
CA GLY A 442 -5.10 16.31 5.63
C GLY A 442 -4.76 15.58 4.32
N VAL A 443 -4.99 16.20 3.17
CA VAL A 443 -4.72 15.65 1.84
C VAL A 443 -3.69 16.51 1.13
N ALA A 444 -2.45 16.05 1.06
CA ALA A 444 -1.40 16.71 0.30
C ALA A 444 -0.62 15.70 -0.55
N GLY A 445 0.02 16.20 -1.61
CA GLY A 445 0.77 15.31 -2.49
C GLY A 445 2.04 14.74 -1.84
N HIS A 446 2.56 15.41 -0.81
CA HIS A 446 3.82 15.05 -0.16
C HIS A 446 3.66 14.23 1.12
N ALA A 447 2.48 14.26 1.75
CA ALA A 447 2.15 13.64 3.04
C ALA A 447 0.62 13.49 3.25
N GLY A 448 0.19 12.75 4.27
CA GLY A 448 -1.23 12.62 4.66
C GLY A 448 -1.83 11.24 4.46
N LEU A 449 -1.12 10.34 3.81
CA LEU A 449 -1.56 8.96 3.64
C LEU A 449 -1.29 8.16 4.92
N PHE A 450 -2.27 7.34 5.29
CA PHE A 450 -2.18 6.36 6.37
C PHE A 450 -2.39 4.96 5.80
N ALA A 451 -1.65 3.96 6.28
CA ALA A 451 -1.85 2.56 5.89
C ALA A 451 -1.23 1.58 6.89
N THR A 452 -1.53 0.29 6.70
CA THR A 452 -0.85 -0.85 7.32
C THR A 452 0.34 -1.32 6.47
N ALA A 453 1.19 -2.18 7.03
CA ALA A 453 2.27 -2.81 6.26
C ALA A 453 1.73 -3.72 5.14
N ASN A 454 0.59 -4.37 5.36
CA ASN A 454 -0.06 -5.24 4.38
C ASN A 454 -0.48 -4.49 3.11
N ASP A 455 -1.05 -3.29 3.26
CA ASP A 455 -1.43 -2.46 2.11
C ASP A 455 -0.20 -2.03 1.30
N LEU A 456 0.88 -1.66 1.98
CA LEU A 456 2.12 -1.27 1.32
C LEU A 456 2.80 -2.47 0.64
N ALA A 457 2.66 -3.68 1.17
CA ALA A 457 3.16 -4.90 0.53
C ALA A 457 2.39 -5.20 -0.76
N ILE A 458 1.07 -5.01 -0.76
CA ILE A 458 0.24 -5.14 -1.96
C ILE A 458 0.70 -4.15 -3.04
N TYR A 459 0.85 -2.87 -2.69
CA TYR A 459 1.31 -1.86 -3.64
C TYR A 459 2.74 -2.15 -4.15
N SER A 460 3.64 -2.51 -3.25
CA SER A 460 5.02 -2.82 -3.59
C SER A 460 5.13 -4.05 -4.49
N GLN A 461 4.29 -5.07 -4.27
CA GLN A 461 4.24 -6.25 -5.13
C GLN A 461 3.69 -5.92 -6.51
N LEU A 462 2.69 -5.04 -6.61
CA LEU A 462 2.20 -4.54 -7.90
C LEU A 462 3.33 -3.85 -8.69
N LEU A 463 4.14 -3.01 -8.03
CA LEU A 463 5.29 -2.39 -8.69
C LEU A 463 6.37 -3.41 -9.06
N LEU A 464 6.68 -4.35 -8.17
CA LEU A 464 7.65 -5.42 -8.41
C LEU A 464 7.23 -6.29 -9.61
N ASN A 465 5.92 -6.54 -9.76
CA ASN A 465 5.29 -7.23 -10.88
C ASN A 465 5.16 -6.37 -12.15
N ARG A 466 5.78 -5.18 -12.19
CA ARG A 466 5.70 -4.24 -13.33
C ARG A 466 4.25 -3.90 -13.71
N GLY A 467 3.39 -3.70 -12.71
CA GLY A 467 2.03 -3.18 -12.87
C GLY A 467 0.92 -4.23 -12.80
N ASP A 468 1.23 -5.53 -12.73
CA ASP A 468 0.22 -6.59 -12.52
C ASP A 468 0.01 -6.92 -11.04
N TYR A 469 -1.23 -7.06 -10.60
CA TYR A 469 -1.53 -7.69 -9.31
C TYR A 469 -2.92 -8.30 -9.30
N GLY A 470 -3.08 -9.51 -8.74
CA GLY A 470 -4.36 -10.21 -8.75
C GLY A 470 -4.82 -10.62 -10.15
N GLY A 471 -3.88 -10.81 -11.09
CA GLY A 471 -4.15 -11.23 -12.47
C GLY A 471 -4.86 -10.16 -13.29
N ILE A 472 -4.56 -8.89 -12.97
CA ILE A 472 -5.02 -7.67 -13.63
C ILE A 472 -3.81 -6.72 -13.74
N GLN A 473 -3.57 -6.23 -14.95
CA GLN A 473 -2.60 -5.18 -15.22
C GLN A 473 -3.21 -3.80 -14.94
N TYR A 474 -2.69 -3.11 -13.93
CA TYR A 474 -3.11 -1.76 -13.50
C TYR A 474 -2.28 -0.65 -14.13
N PHE A 475 -1.02 -0.93 -14.44
CA PHE A 475 -0.13 -0.04 -15.19
C PHE A 475 0.59 -0.84 -16.26
N ARG A 476 0.93 -0.20 -17.38
CA ARG A 476 1.83 -0.83 -18.34
C ARG A 476 3.23 -1.03 -17.74
N PRO A 477 3.95 -2.12 -18.07
CA PRO A 477 5.29 -2.38 -17.56
C PRO A 477 6.25 -1.22 -17.83
N GLU A 478 6.16 -0.62 -19.02
CA GLU A 478 7.01 0.50 -19.42
C GLU A 478 6.74 1.76 -18.57
N THR A 479 5.51 1.94 -18.11
CA THR A 479 5.16 3.03 -17.18
C THR A 479 5.84 2.80 -15.83
N VAL A 480 5.81 1.57 -15.30
CA VAL A 480 6.47 1.25 -14.03
C VAL A 480 7.99 1.42 -14.16
N ASP A 481 8.60 0.94 -15.24
CA ASP A 481 10.04 1.06 -15.46
C ASP A 481 10.47 2.52 -15.62
N LEU A 482 9.71 3.32 -16.38
CA LEU A 482 9.98 4.75 -16.54
C LEU A 482 10.02 5.48 -15.19
N PHE A 483 9.06 5.20 -14.31
CA PHE A 483 8.97 5.90 -13.03
C PHE A 483 9.96 5.40 -12.00
N THR A 484 10.23 4.09 -11.99
CA THR A 484 11.08 3.49 -10.97
C THR A 484 12.56 3.60 -11.32
N SER A 485 12.95 3.56 -12.61
CA SER A 485 14.34 3.67 -13.10
C SER A 485 15.04 4.98 -12.69
N LYS A 486 16.39 5.02 -12.76
CA LYS A 486 17.13 6.28 -12.56
C LYS A 486 16.80 7.23 -13.71
N GLN A 487 16.28 8.40 -13.37
CA GLN A 487 15.79 9.40 -14.33
C GLN A 487 16.55 10.74 -14.20
N SER A 488 17.27 10.92 -13.11
CA SER A 488 18.04 12.13 -12.81
C SER A 488 19.52 11.97 -13.21
N LEU A 489 20.11 13.04 -13.75
CA LEU A 489 21.55 13.13 -14.01
C LEU A 489 22.34 13.55 -12.75
N THR A 490 21.72 14.27 -11.82
CA THR A 490 22.40 14.87 -10.66
C THR A 490 22.04 14.20 -9.33
N SER A 491 21.09 13.28 -9.33
CA SER A 491 20.68 12.48 -8.18
C SER A 491 20.41 11.03 -8.57
N ARG A 492 20.18 10.18 -7.57
CA ARG A 492 19.84 8.76 -7.77
C ARG A 492 18.37 8.52 -8.14
N ARG A 493 17.53 9.56 -8.18
CA ARG A 493 16.07 9.40 -8.16
C ARG A 493 15.46 8.82 -9.43
N GLY A 494 14.35 8.12 -9.22
CA GLY A 494 13.31 7.94 -10.24
C GLY A 494 12.22 9.01 -10.12
N LEU A 495 11.19 8.94 -10.95
CA LEU A 495 10.10 9.93 -10.93
C LEU A 495 9.22 9.69 -9.69
N GLY A 496 9.37 10.56 -8.69
CA GLY A 496 8.72 10.40 -7.39
C GLY A 496 9.42 9.41 -6.45
N PHE A 497 10.16 8.43 -6.97
CA PHE A 497 10.87 7.42 -6.18
C PHE A 497 12.31 7.83 -5.80
N ASP A 498 12.73 7.44 -4.59
CA ASP A 498 14.14 7.38 -4.22
C ASP A 498 14.72 6.04 -4.66
N ARG A 499 16.04 5.94 -4.78
CA ARG A 499 16.76 4.71 -5.15
C ARG A 499 17.97 4.48 -4.25
N ALA A 500 18.57 3.30 -4.35
CA ALA A 500 19.87 3.04 -3.72
C ALA A 500 20.92 4.07 -4.12
N ASP A 501 21.76 4.45 -3.15
CA ASP A 501 22.83 5.38 -3.40
C ASP A 501 23.94 4.71 -4.23
N PRO A 502 24.38 5.32 -5.35
CA PRO A 502 25.46 4.76 -6.15
C PRO A 502 26.79 4.77 -5.40
N ASP A 503 26.99 5.68 -4.44
CA ASP A 503 28.15 5.64 -3.55
C ASP A 503 27.94 4.61 -2.44
N LYS A 504 28.56 3.44 -2.61
CA LYS A 504 28.49 2.34 -1.64
C LYS A 504 28.94 2.73 -0.23
N LYS A 505 29.77 3.77 -0.07
CA LYS A 505 30.18 4.28 1.26
C LYS A 505 29.04 4.92 2.04
N LYS A 506 27.95 5.31 1.37
CA LYS A 506 26.74 5.84 2.01
C LYS A 506 25.86 4.76 2.61
N GLU A 507 26.04 3.50 2.18
CA GLU A 507 25.28 2.33 2.67
C GLU A 507 23.76 2.52 2.68
N TYR A 508 23.23 3.28 1.71
CA TYR A 508 21.82 3.65 1.64
C TYR A 508 21.10 2.97 0.47
N PRO A 509 19.91 2.37 0.68
CA PRO A 509 19.19 2.24 1.96
C PRO A 509 19.78 1.17 2.89
N SER A 510 20.67 0.33 2.38
CA SER A 510 21.38 -0.74 3.07
C SER A 510 22.74 -0.92 2.39
N ARG A 511 23.74 -1.43 3.12
CA ARG A 511 25.06 -1.75 2.52
C ARG A 511 25.00 -2.88 1.50
N LEU A 512 23.98 -3.75 1.61
CA LEU A 512 23.74 -4.89 0.73
C LEU A 512 22.77 -4.57 -0.42
N ALA A 513 22.17 -3.38 -0.42
CA ALA A 513 21.27 -2.95 -1.49
C ALA A 513 22.00 -2.85 -2.84
N ASN A 514 21.36 -3.33 -3.89
CA ASN A 514 21.85 -3.19 -5.27
C ASN A 514 21.21 -1.98 -5.98
N GLU A 515 21.71 -1.64 -7.17
CA GLU A 515 21.28 -0.45 -7.91
C GLU A 515 19.83 -0.47 -8.38
N SER A 516 19.19 -1.64 -8.45
CA SER A 516 17.78 -1.78 -8.85
C SER A 516 16.80 -1.35 -7.76
N VAL A 517 17.26 -1.23 -6.51
CA VAL A 517 16.40 -0.92 -5.36
C VAL A 517 15.81 0.49 -5.50
N PHE A 518 14.49 0.56 -5.39
CA PHE A 518 13.73 1.81 -5.38
C PHE A 518 12.71 1.83 -4.25
N GLY A 519 12.26 3.02 -3.85
CA GLY A 519 11.34 3.15 -2.73
C GLY A 519 11.28 4.57 -2.17
N HIS A 520 10.96 4.69 -0.88
CA HIS A 520 11.00 5.98 -0.19
C HIS A 520 11.00 5.80 1.33
N THR A 521 11.51 6.81 2.03
CA THR A 521 11.40 6.93 3.49
C THR A 521 10.32 7.93 3.91
N GLY A 522 9.77 7.79 5.12
CA GLY A 522 8.87 8.74 5.74
C GLY A 522 9.45 9.35 7.01
N TYR A 523 9.12 10.62 7.27
CA TYR A 523 9.61 11.38 8.41
C TYR A 523 9.18 10.79 9.76
N THR A 524 8.00 10.16 9.81
CA THR A 524 7.48 9.44 10.99
C THR A 524 8.24 8.17 11.33
N GLY A 525 9.23 7.79 10.51
CA GLY A 525 10.10 6.63 10.73
C GLY A 525 9.86 5.50 9.73
N THR A 526 8.88 5.65 8.84
CA THR A 526 8.50 4.62 7.86
C THR A 526 9.52 4.47 6.73
N CYS A 527 9.55 3.32 6.07
CA CYS A 527 10.12 3.17 4.73
C CYS A 527 9.50 2.00 3.98
N ILE A 528 9.54 2.09 2.64
CA ILE A 528 9.27 0.97 1.75
C ILE A 528 10.40 0.89 0.72
N TRP A 529 10.90 -0.32 0.48
CA TRP A 529 11.96 -0.62 -0.48
C TRP A 529 11.59 -1.85 -1.29
N VAL A 530 11.73 -1.75 -2.61
CA VAL A 530 11.47 -2.81 -3.58
C VAL A 530 12.77 -3.10 -4.33
N ASP A 531 13.15 -4.36 -4.38
CA ASP A 531 14.38 -4.86 -5.02
C ASP A 531 14.00 -5.86 -6.12
N PRO A 532 13.88 -5.40 -7.38
CA PRO A 532 13.58 -6.26 -8.52
C PRO A 532 14.59 -7.39 -8.73
N LYS A 533 15.88 -7.11 -8.53
CA LYS A 533 16.93 -8.11 -8.76
C LYS A 533 16.83 -9.28 -7.79
N ASN A 534 16.53 -9.00 -6.52
CA ASN A 534 16.41 -10.02 -5.48
C ASN A 534 14.98 -10.47 -5.23
N GLN A 535 13.99 -9.94 -5.97
CA GLN A 535 12.58 -10.28 -5.77
C GLN A 535 12.11 -10.05 -4.33
N LEU A 536 12.56 -8.93 -3.75
CA LEU A 536 12.43 -8.63 -2.33
C LEU A 536 11.67 -7.31 -2.12
N ILE A 537 10.81 -7.29 -1.11
CA ILE A 537 10.17 -6.08 -0.59
C ILE A 537 10.47 -5.99 0.90
N TYR A 538 10.85 -4.80 1.35
CA TYR A 538 11.04 -4.48 2.76
C TYR A 538 10.18 -3.28 3.15
N ILE A 539 9.38 -3.45 4.20
CA ILE A 539 8.53 -2.41 4.78
C ILE A 539 8.84 -2.29 6.27
N PHE A 540 9.04 -1.07 6.71
CA PHE A 540 9.21 -0.71 8.11
C PHE A 540 8.25 0.42 8.43
N LEU A 541 7.36 0.24 9.41
CA LEU A 541 6.47 1.28 9.90
C LEU A 541 6.77 1.56 11.35
N SER A 542 6.82 2.84 11.72
CA SER A 542 6.99 3.23 13.12
C SER A 542 6.41 4.62 13.36
N ASN A 543 6.34 5.01 14.63
CA ASN A 543 5.99 6.34 15.08
C ASN A 543 7.18 6.98 15.80
N ARG A 544 8.35 7.03 15.14
CA ARG A 544 9.63 7.47 15.74
C ARG A 544 9.59 8.88 16.33
N VAL A 545 8.65 9.70 15.84
CA VAL A 545 8.47 11.10 16.26
C VAL A 545 7.66 11.22 17.54
N HIS A 546 7.22 10.10 18.12
CA HIS A 546 6.59 10.05 19.44
C HIS A 546 7.66 9.91 20.55
N PRO A 547 7.57 10.69 21.66
CA PRO A 547 6.64 11.79 21.86
C PRO A 547 7.10 13.06 21.15
N GLN A 548 8.41 13.18 20.89
CA GLN A 548 9.05 14.27 20.17
C GLN A 548 9.99 13.72 19.11
N VAL A 549 10.29 14.54 18.11
CA VAL A 549 11.25 14.20 17.05
C VAL A 549 12.61 13.85 17.65
N SER A 550 13.16 12.72 17.22
CA SER A 550 14.50 12.26 17.56
C SER A 550 15.26 11.77 16.33
N THR A 551 16.59 11.90 16.36
CA THR A 551 17.52 11.37 15.34
C THR A 551 17.90 9.92 15.59
N LYS A 552 17.61 9.35 16.77
CA LYS A 552 18.10 8.03 17.19
C LYS A 552 17.84 6.89 16.21
N LEU A 553 16.69 6.88 15.52
CA LEU A 553 16.40 5.85 14.51
C LEU A 553 17.42 5.88 13.37
N LEU A 554 17.89 7.08 12.99
CA LEU A 554 18.91 7.30 11.98
C LEU A 554 20.30 7.00 12.56
N ASP A 555 20.61 7.55 13.73
CA ASP A 555 21.94 7.41 14.36
C ASP A 555 22.29 5.94 14.62
N LEU A 556 21.28 5.12 14.97
CA LEU A 556 21.43 3.68 15.20
C LEU A 556 21.29 2.83 13.94
N ASN A 557 21.05 3.45 12.77
CA ASN A 557 20.84 2.81 11.47
C ASN A 557 19.77 1.68 11.50
N ILE A 558 18.72 1.83 12.31
CA ILE A 558 17.75 0.75 12.58
C ILE A 558 17.16 0.17 11.29
N ARG A 559 16.71 1.04 10.38
CA ARG A 559 16.06 0.60 9.13
C ARG A 559 17.02 -0.15 8.22
N SER A 560 18.25 0.36 8.08
CA SER A 560 19.28 -0.22 7.22
C SER A 560 19.80 -1.54 7.76
N ARG A 561 20.01 -1.64 9.08
CA ARG A 561 20.43 -2.88 9.74
C ARG A 561 19.37 -3.98 9.68
N ILE A 562 18.09 -3.61 9.77
CA ILE A 562 16.99 -4.57 9.53
C ILE A 562 17.00 -5.02 8.07
N GLN A 563 17.18 -4.12 7.12
CA GLN A 563 17.28 -4.48 5.71
C GLN A 563 18.49 -5.38 5.42
N ASP A 564 19.64 -5.13 6.05
CA ASP A 564 20.82 -5.99 5.98
C ASP A 564 20.51 -7.39 6.52
N ALA A 565 19.83 -7.49 7.68
CA ALA A 565 19.44 -8.77 8.25
C ALA A 565 18.49 -9.55 7.33
N ILE A 566 17.60 -8.86 6.60
CA ILE A 566 16.76 -9.47 5.57
C ILE A 566 17.63 -10.01 4.43
N TYR A 567 18.56 -9.22 3.90
CA TYR A 567 19.47 -9.67 2.84
C TYR A 567 20.35 -10.86 3.24
N GLU A 568 20.79 -10.91 4.50
CA GLU A 568 21.61 -12.01 5.02
C GLU A 568 20.81 -13.31 5.23
N GLY A 569 19.49 -13.23 5.33
CA GLY A 569 18.61 -14.38 5.53
C GLY A 569 18.05 -15.00 4.25
N ILE A 570 18.26 -14.36 3.09
CA ILE A 570 17.70 -14.78 1.79
C ILE A 570 18.70 -15.41 0.83
#